data_AF-A0A350HBN0-F1
#
_entry.id   AF-A0A350HBN0-F1
#
_cell.length_a   1.000
_cell.length_b   1.000
_cell.length_c   1.000
_cell.angle_alpha   90.00
_cell.angle_beta   90.00
_cell.angle_gamma   90.00
#
_symmetry.space_group_name_H-M   'P 1'
#
loop_
_entity.id
_entity.type
_entity.pdbx_description
1 polymer ?
#
loop_
_entity_poly.entity_id
_entity_poly.type
_entity_poly.pdbx_seq_one_letter_code
_entity_poly.pdbx_strand_id
1 'polypeptide(L)'
;LYTCVEKINSPELNITTAEDPIEFSLEGINQLQVQEAVGLTFASALRAYLRQDPNVIMVGEIRDKETAEIAIRASLTGHLVLSSVHTNSTAGTITRLINMGVEPFLISSTVNCIVSQRLVRRICEYCKTPDIKTDEDYIRLGFDPNDFAGKTIMKGRGCEKCGNTGYKGMVGLFEVMEITPPVRKAIMKKMPTDDLEAIAVENGLITLRKIAIRKMIQGTIDIVEAVKETGLR
;
A
#
# COMPACT_ATOMS: atom_id res chain seq x y z
N LEU A 1 -8.54 -1.15 1.83
CA LEU A 1 -9.52 -1.59 0.82
C LEU A 1 -10.94 -1.26 1.27
N TYR A 2 -11.41 -1.81 2.39
CA TYR A 2 -12.71 -1.48 2.99
C TYR A 2 -13.04 0.03 3.01
N THR A 3 -12.14 0.88 3.51
CA THR A 3 -12.34 2.34 3.51
C THR A 3 -12.55 2.94 2.10
N CYS A 4 -11.88 2.40 1.08
CA CYS A 4 -12.09 2.86 -0.31
C CYS A 4 -13.46 2.43 -0.81
N VAL A 5 -13.88 1.21 -0.48
CA VAL A 5 -15.17 0.64 -0.84
C VAL A 5 -16.32 1.39 -0.16
N GLU A 6 -16.24 1.64 1.16
CA GLU A 6 -17.22 2.47 1.89
C GLU A 6 -17.31 3.87 1.30
N LYS A 7 -16.17 4.47 0.91
CA LYS A 7 -16.15 5.83 0.38
C LYS A 7 -16.93 5.99 -0.93
N ILE A 8 -17.03 4.91 -1.72
CA ILE A 8 -17.77 4.88 -2.98
C ILE A 8 -19.11 4.16 -2.85
N ASN A 9 -19.46 3.63 -1.68
CA ASN A 9 -20.68 2.86 -1.48
C ASN A 9 -21.91 3.75 -1.73
N SER A 10 -22.66 3.40 -2.77
CA SER A 10 -23.85 4.12 -3.22
C SER A 10 -24.85 3.11 -3.75
N PRO A 11 -26.17 3.30 -3.51
CA PRO A 11 -27.22 2.46 -4.09
C PRO A 11 -27.21 2.38 -5.62
N GLU A 12 -26.54 3.32 -6.28
CA GLU A 12 -26.37 3.36 -7.75
C GLU A 12 -25.28 2.43 -8.27
N LEU A 13 -24.40 1.93 -7.38
CA LEU A 13 -23.27 1.10 -7.75
C LEU A 13 -23.47 -0.34 -7.29
N ASN A 14 -23.41 -1.28 -8.23
CA ASN A 14 -23.27 -2.68 -7.92
C ASN A 14 -21.82 -2.98 -7.52
N ILE A 15 -21.57 -3.09 -6.23
CA ILE A 15 -20.26 -3.43 -5.66
C ILE A 15 -20.28 -4.90 -5.23
N THR A 16 -19.31 -5.66 -5.72
CA THR A 16 -19.12 -7.07 -5.35
C THR A 16 -17.70 -7.35 -4.90
N THR A 17 -17.52 -8.19 -3.88
CA THR A 17 -16.21 -8.52 -3.30
C THR A 17 -15.99 -10.03 -3.25
N ALA A 18 -14.78 -10.49 -3.52
CA ALA A 18 -14.35 -11.86 -3.24
C ALA A 18 -13.22 -11.80 -2.21
N GLU A 19 -13.35 -12.51 -1.08
CA GLU A 19 -12.50 -12.35 0.11
C GLU A 19 -12.16 -13.70 0.77
N ASP A 20 -11.04 -13.78 1.49
CA ASP A 20 -10.58 -15.01 2.15
C ASP A 20 -9.91 -14.68 3.50
N PRO A 21 -10.65 -14.62 4.63
CA PRO A 21 -12.11 -14.61 4.76
C PRO A 21 -12.70 -13.20 4.62
N ILE A 22 -14.03 -13.05 4.79
CA ILE A 22 -14.66 -11.74 4.98
C ILE A 22 -14.34 -11.23 6.39
N GLU A 23 -13.72 -10.05 6.49
CA GLU A 23 -13.31 -9.44 7.77
C GLU A 23 -14.43 -8.60 8.39
N PHE A 24 -15.18 -7.87 7.56
CA PHE A 24 -16.31 -7.04 8.00
C PHE A 24 -17.49 -7.18 7.06
N SER A 25 -18.71 -7.21 7.62
CA SER A 25 -19.93 -7.14 6.82
C SER A 25 -20.23 -5.68 6.49
N LEU A 26 -20.30 -5.36 5.21
CA LEU A 26 -20.65 -4.04 4.69
C LEU A 26 -22.07 -4.06 4.11
N GLU A 27 -22.92 -3.15 4.60
CA GLU A 27 -24.27 -2.99 4.08
C GLU A 27 -24.25 -2.44 2.64
N GLY A 28 -25.13 -2.98 1.78
CA GLY A 28 -25.24 -2.57 0.38
C GLY A 28 -24.20 -3.20 -0.56
N ILE A 29 -23.39 -4.15 -0.08
CA ILE A 29 -22.29 -4.75 -0.84
C ILE A 29 -22.46 -6.26 -0.92
N ASN A 30 -22.28 -6.81 -2.13
CA ASN A 30 -22.34 -8.25 -2.36
C ASN A 30 -20.99 -8.88 -2.00
N GLN A 31 -20.85 -9.42 -0.79
CA GLN A 31 -19.59 -10.04 -0.35
C GLN A 31 -19.62 -11.56 -0.46
N LEU A 32 -18.60 -12.11 -1.10
CA LEU A 32 -18.41 -13.55 -1.24
C LEU A 32 -17.14 -13.99 -0.53
N GLN A 33 -17.28 -14.99 0.33
CA GLN A 33 -16.14 -15.65 0.95
C GLN A 33 -15.67 -16.81 0.07
N VAL A 34 -14.38 -16.83 -0.23
CA VAL A 34 -13.70 -17.93 -0.93
C VAL A 34 -13.86 -19.22 -0.12
N GLN A 35 -14.14 -20.32 -0.83
CA GLN A 35 -14.20 -21.66 -0.27
C GLN A 35 -13.53 -22.63 -1.24
N GLU A 36 -12.20 -22.77 -1.11
CA GLU A 36 -11.39 -23.61 -2.01
C GLU A 36 -11.86 -25.07 -2.02
N ALA A 37 -12.32 -25.60 -0.86
CA ALA A 37 -12.77 -26.99 -0.72
C ALA A 37 -13.95 -27.37 -1.64
N VAL A 38 -14.75 -26.39 -2.07
CA VAL A 38 -15.89 -26.59 -2.99
C VAL A 38 -15.65 -25.94 -4.36
N GLY A 39 -14.42 -25.52 -4.65
CA GLY A 39 -14.03 -24.90 -5.92
C GLY A 39 -14.41 -23.43 -6.07
N LEU A 40 -14.86 -22.76 -5.00
CA LEU A 40 -15.19 -21.34 -5.00
C LEU A 40 -13.93 -20.50 -4.75
N THR A 41 -13.08 -20.39 -5.76
CA THR A 41 -11.81 -19.63 -5.74
C THR A 41 -11.99 -18.17 -6.18
N PHE A 42 -10.98 -17.31 -5.97
CA PHE A 42 -10.97 -15.94 -6.51
C PHE A 42 -11.25 -15.92 -8.02
N ALA A 43 -10.52 -16.71 -8.81
CA ALA A 43 -10.72 -16.77 -10.27
C ALA A 43 -12.16 -17.19 -10.65
N SER A 44 -12.76 -18.14 -9.94
CA SER A 44 -14.15 -18.55 -10.18
C SER A 44 -15.15 -17.44 -9.85
N ALA A 45 -14.94 -16.72 -8.74
CA ALA A 45 -15.77 -15.61 -8.30
C ALA A 45 -15.70 -14.44 -9.30
N LEU A 46 -14.50 -14.03 -9.71
CA LEU A 46 -14.35 -12.98 -10.72
C LEU A 46 -15.05 -13.33 -12.04
N ARG A 47 -14.95 -14.59 -12.50
CA ARG A 47 -15.67 -15.02 -13.71
C ARG A 47 -17.18 -14.94 -13.54
N ALA A 48 -17.71 -15.20 -12.34
CA ALA A 48 -19.13 -15.05 -12.06
C ALA A 48 -19.54 -13.58 -12.06
N TYR A 49 -18.73 -12.70 -11.46
CA TYR A 49 -19.00 -11.26 -11.38
C TYR A 49 -19.14 -10.60 -12.73
N LEU A 50 -18.37 -11.01 -13.74
CA LEU A 50 -18.54 -10.48 -15.11
C LEU A 50 -19.92 -10.76 -15.73
N ARG A 51 -20.76 -11.62 -15.12
CA ARG A 51 -22.15 -11.88 -15.51
C ARG A 51 -23.17 -11.32 -14.53
N GLN A 52 -22.75 -10.50 -13.57
CA GLN A 52 -23.59 -9.91 -12.51
C GLN A 52 -23.81 -8.41 -12.72
N ASP A 53 -23.43 -7.85 -13.88
CA ASP A 53 -23.48 -6.41 -14.16
C ASP A 53 -22.84 -5.53 -13.04
N PRO A 54 -21.58 -5.80 -12.62
CA PRO A 54 -20.94 -5.06 -11.55
C PRO A 54 -20.50 -3.69 -12.05
N ASN A 55 -20.40 -2.71 -11.15
CA ASN A 55 -19.69 -1.47 -11.42
C ASN A 55 -18.30 -1.49 -10.78
N VAL A 56 -18.20 -2.09 -9.59
CA VAL A 56 -16.96 -2.21 -8.82
C VAL A 56 -16.75 -3.65 -8.39
N ILE A 57 -15.53 -4.15 -8.60
CA ILE A 57 -15.11 -5.49 -8.18
C ILE A 57 -13.94 -5.34 -7.20
N MET A 58 -14.08 -5.89 -6.01
CA MET A 58 -12.98 -6.03 -5.07
C MET A 58 -12.51 -7.48 -5.01
N VAL A 59 -11.21 -7.70 -5.18
CA VAL A 59 -10.58 -9.01 -5.01
C VAL A 59 -9.67 -8.91 -3.81
N GLY A 60 -9.84 -9.81 -2.82
CA GLY A 60 -9.09 -9.74 -1.57
C GLY A 60 -7.60 -9.64 -1.82
N GLU A 61 -7.11 -10.47 -2.73
CA GLU A 61 -5.73 -10.46 -3.18
C GLU A 61 -5.54 -11.14 -4.54
N ILE A 62 -4.47 -10.77 -5.23
CA ILE A 62 -3.97 -11.44 -6.42
C ILE A 62 -2.73 -12.25 -6.03
N ARG A 63 -2.89 -13.58 -5.93
CA ARG A 63 -1.80 -14.52 -5.63
C ARG A 63 -1.18 -15.14 -6.89
N ASP A 64 -1.97 -15.29 -7.94
CA ASP A 64 -1.62 -16.04 -9.14
C ASP A 64 -1.93 -15.27 -10.44
N LYS A 65 -1.38 -15.80 -11.55
CA LYS A 65 -1.54 -15.24 -12.89
C LYS A 65 -3.00 -15.22 -13.35
N GLU A 66 -3.76 -16.27 -13.04
CA GLU A 66 -5.13 -16.42 -13.52
C GLU A 66 -6.03 -15.31 -12.95
N THR A 67 -5.96 -15.09 -11.64
CA THR A 67 -6.67 -14.03 -10.93
C THR A 67 -6.23 -12.66 -11.43
N ALA A 68 -4.91 -12.45 -11.63
CA ALA A 68 -4.38 -11.20 -12.18
C ALA A 68 -4.95 -10.88 -13.58
N GLU A 69 -4.96 -11.88 -14.49
CA GLU A 69 -5.47 -11.70 -15.85
C GLU A 69 -6.96 -11.37 -15.87
N ILE A 70 -7.77 -12.06 -15.05
CA ILE A 70 -9.21 -11.81 -15.01
C ILE A 70 -9.50 -10.42 -14.43
N ALA A 71 -8.79 -10.01 -13.37
CA ALA A 71 -8.90 -8.69 -12.77
C ALA A 71 -8.58 -7.57 -13.78
N ILE A 72 -7.49 -7.73 -14.53
CA ILE A 72 -7.07 -6.78 -15.57
C ILE A 72 -8.08 -6.74 -16.72
N ARG A 73 -8.61 -7.89 -17.15
CA ARG A 73 -9.66 -7.93 -18.19
C ARG A 73 -10.94 -7.24 -17.72
N ALA A 74 -11.34 -7.43 -16.46
CA ALA A 74 -12.47 -6.72 -15.88
C ALA A 74 -12.23 -5.20 -15.89
N SER A 75 -11.03 -4.76 -15.56
CA SER A 75 -10.66 -3.34 -15.64
C SER A 75 -10.70 -2.79 -17.08
N LEU A 76 -10.22 -3.56 -18.07
CA LEU A 76 -10.29 -3.17 -19.49
C LEU A 76 -11.72 -3.03 -20.01
N THR A 77 -12.67 -3.79 -19.46
CA THR A 77 -14.08 -3.70 -19.84
C THR A 77 -14.83 -2.58 -19.12
N GLY A 78 -14.12 -1.71 -18.39
CA GLY A 78 -14.68 -0.50 -17.78
C GLY A 78 -15.06 -0.61 -16.31
N HIS A 79 -14.74 -1.74 -15.66
CA HIS A 79 -15.02 -1.93 -14.23
C HIS A 79 -13.94 -1.29 -13.36
N LEU A 80 -14.32 -0.70 -12.23
CA LEU A 80 -13.35 -0.34 -11.20
C LEU A 80 -12.94 -1.60 -10.45
N VAL A 81 -11.65 -1.93 -10.47
CA VAL A 81 -11.12 -3.10 -9.78
C VAL A 81 -10.20 -2.68 -8.65
N LEU A 82 -10.50 -3.16 -7.44
CA LEU A 82 -9.68 -2.98 -6.25
C LEU A 82 -9.08 -4.32 -5.84
N SER A 83 -7.79 -4.38 -5.59
CA SER A 83 -7.14 -5.60 -5.11
C SER A 83 -5.92 -5.30 -4.25
N SER A 84 -5.45 -6.31 -3.52
CA SER A 84 -4.14 -6.31 -2.88
C SER A 84 -3.14 -7.23 -3.60
N VAL A 85 -1.86 -6.93 -3.42
CA VAL A 85 -0.73 -7.78 -3.81
C VAL A 85 0.34 -7.65 -2.72
N HIS A 86 0.96 -8.75 -2.31
CA HIS A 86 2.03 -8.73 -1.32
C HIS A 86 3.36 -8.31 -1.94
N THR A 87 3.76 -7.05 -1.73
CA THR A 87 5.03 -6.48 -2.19
C THR A 87 5.62 -5.48 -1.18
N ASN A 88 6.87 -5.08 -1.45
CA ASN A 88 7.61 -4.16 -0.58
C ASN A 88 7.52 -2.68 -0.99
N SER A 89 7.06 -2.39 -2.20
CA SER A 89 6.93 -1.03 -2.72
C SER A 89 5.89 -0.97 -3.83
N THR A 90 5.50 0.25 -4.17
CA THR A 90 4.63 0.52 -5.32
C THR A 90 5.29 0.05 -6.63
N ALA A 91 6.56 0.41 -6.88
CA ALA A 91 7.32 -0.07 -8.03
C ALA A 91 7.48 -1.60 -8.06
N GLY A 92 7.76 -2.22 -6.91
CA GLY A 92 7.87 -3.68 -6.80
C GLY A 92 6.58 -4.42 -7.15
N THR A 93 5.43 -3.78 -7.03
CA THR A 93 4.12 -4.33 -7.46
C THR A 93 4.04 -4.50 -8.96
N ILE A 94 4.55 -3.53 -9.74
CA ILE A 94 4.66 -3.65 -11.19
C ILE A 94 5.52 -4.85 -11.56
N THR A 95 6.72 -4.95 -10.99
CA THR A 95 7.65 -6.06 -11.25
C THR A 95 7.03 -7.40 -10.86
N ARG A 96 6.28 -7.46 -9.74
CA ARG A 96 5.58 -8.68 -9.31
C ARG A 96 4.53 -9.12 -10.33
N LEU A 97 3.72 -8.19 -10.86
CA LEU A 97 2.72 -8.50 -11.89
C LEU A 97 3.39 -8.99 -13.19
N ILE A 98 4.49 -8.36 -13.63
CA ILE A 98 5.26 -8.81 -14.80
C ILE A 98 5.80 -10.24 -14.56
N ASN A 99 6.33 -10.51 -13.36
CA ASN A 99 6.86 -11.83 -13.00
C ASN A 99 5.77 -12.90 -12.88
N MET A 100 4.53 -12.53 -12.58
CA MET A 100 3.37 -13.43 -12.68
C MET A 100 3.00 -13.74 -14.15
N GLY A 101 3.58 -13.06 -15.13
CA GLY A 101 3.32 -13.26 -16.54
C GLY A 101 2.22 -12.36 -17.11
N VAL A 102 1.91 -11.25 -16.42
CA VAL A 102 1.04 -10.20 -16.97
C VAL A 102 1.85 -9.35 -17.95
N GLU A 103 1.30 -9.11 -19.14
CA GLU A 103 1.95 -8.29 -20.14
C GLU A 103 2.07 -6.82 -19.70
N PRO A 104 3.25 -6.16 -19.85
CA PRO A 104 3.44 -4.79 -19.38
C PRO A 104 2.47 -3.77 -19.97
N PHE A 105 2.04 -3.99 -21.22
CA PHE A 105 1.09 -3.08 -21.86
C PHE A 105 -0.25 -3.06 -21.10
N LEU A 106 -0.72 -4.22 -20.62
CA LEU A 106 -1.95 -4.35 -19.84
C LEU A 106 -1.83 -3.60 -18.52
N ILE A 107 -0.70 -3.77 -17.83
CA ILE A 107 -0.44 -3.08 -16.56
C ILE A 107 -0.46 -1.56 -16.79
N SER A 108 0.25 -1.09 -17.82
CA SER A 108 0.36 0.34 -18.14
C SER A 108 -0.96 0.99 -18.56
N SER A 109 -1.92 0.21 -19.09
CA SER A 109 -3.20 0.71 -19.58
C SER A 109 -4.34 0.58 -18.57
N THR A 110 -4.26 -0.35 -17.62
CA THR A 110 -5.35 -0.65 -16.67
C THR A 110 -5.10 -0.17 -15.25
N VAL A 111 -3.85 -0.17 -14.80
CA VAL A 111 -3.54 0.23 -13.42
C VAL A 111 -3.59 1.76 -13.34
N ASN A 112 -4.47 2.28 -12.50
CA ASN A 112 -4.57 3.72 -12.25
C ASN A 112 -3.59 4.18 -11.17
N CYS A 113 -3.55 3.44 -10.06
CA CYS A 113 -2.78 3.80 -8.87
C CYS A 113 -2.37 2.54 -8.10
N ILE A 114 -1.19 2.58 -7.48
CA ILE A 114 -0.71 1.57 -6.55
C ILE A 114 -0.42 2.24 -5.22
N VAL A 115 -0.93 1.67 -4.14
CA VAL A 115 -0.67 2.13 -2.77
C VAL A 115 0.12 1.07 -2.04
N SER A 116 1.33 1.43 -1.60
CA SER A 116 2.11 0.65 -0.65
C SER A 116 1.93 1.24 0.74
N GLN A 117 1.59 0.39 1.71
CA GLN A 117 1.35 0.83 3.09
C GLN A 117 2.21 0.09 4.11
N ARG A 118 2.54 0.78 5.20
CA ARG A 118 3.11 0.20 6.42
C ARG A 118 2.41 0.77 7.64
N LEU A 119 2.19 -0.05 8.65
CA LEU A 119 1.65 0.40 9.94
C LEU A 119 2.80 0.45 10.93
N VAL A 120 2.99 1.62 11.54
CA VAL A 120 4.06 1.85 12.51
C VAL A 120 3.48 2.33 13.82
N ARG A 121 4.17 2.05 14.92
CA ARG A 121 3.74 2.43 16.26
C ARG A 121 3.90 3.95 16.45
N ARG A 122 2.90 4.57 17.07
CA ARG A 122 2.92 6.01 17.39
C ARG A 122 3.61 6.22 18.74
N ILE A 123 4.45 7.24 18.85
CA ILE A 123 5.06 7.64 20.13
C ILE A 123 3.95 7.95 21.15
N CYS A 124 4.09 7.44 22.37
CA CYS A 124 3.17 7.75 23.45
C CYS A 124 3.27 9.22 23.85
N GLU A 125 2.18 9.98 23.71
CA GLU A 125 2.14 11.41 24.03
C GLU A 125 2.41 11.73 25.52
N TYR A 126 2.23 10.75 26.42
CA TYR A 126 2.43 10.95 27.87
C TYR A 126 3.90 10.82 28.32
N CYS A 127 4.73 10.15 27.53
CA CYS A 127 6.13 9.91 27.85
C CYS A 127 7.05 10.32 26.68
N LYS A 128 6.56 11.23 25.84
CA LYS A 128 7.28 11.80 24.71
C LYS A 128 8.39 12.71 25.23
N THR A 129 9.62 12.46 24.79
CA THR A 129 10.82 13.20 25.19
C THR A 129 11.72 13.42 23.99
N PRO A 130 12.56 14.47 23.97
CA PRO A 130 13.58 14.62 22.94
C PRO A 130 14.48 13.38 22.83
N ASP A 131 14.77 12.94 21.61
CA ASP A 131 15.79 11.96 21.31
C ASP A 131 17.07 12.70 20.88
N ILE A 132 18.08 12.67 21.76
CA ILE A 132 19.36 13.31 21.50
C ILE A 132 20.20 12.33 20.68
N LYS A 133 20.46 12.69 19.42
CA LYS A 133 21.29 11.96 18.48
C LYS A 133 22.27 12.89 17.80
N THR A 134 23.44 12.35 17.48
CA THR A 134 24.45 13.03 16.67
C THR A 134 24.15 12.83 15.18
N ASP A 135 24.74 13.68 14.34
CA ASP A 135 24.66 13.51 12.88
C ASP A 135 25.19 12.15 12.43
N GLU A 136 26.25 11.63 13.09
CA GLU A 136 26.77 10.29 12.83
C GLU A 136 25.74 9.18 13.10
N ASP A 137 24.89 9.33 14.12
CA ASP A 137 23.84 8.34 14.41
C ASP A 137 22.80 8.31 13.28
N TYR A 138 22.42 9.47 12.74
CA TYR A 138 21.49 9.56 11.62
C TYR A 138 22.08 8.96 10.34
N ILE A 139 23.33 9.29 10.03
CA ILE A 139 24.04 8.76 8.85
C ILE A 139 24.14 7.23 8.93
N ARG A 140 24.52 6.67 10.09
CA ARG A 140 24.60 5.20 10.29
C ARG A 140 23.26 4.51 10.09
N LEU A 141 22.17 5.20 10.38
CA LEU A 141 20.81 4.68 10.21
C LEU A 141 20.23 4.98 8.81
N GLY A 142 21.03 5.54 7.89
CA GLY A 142 20.65 5.84 6.51
C GLY A 142 19.72 7.05 6.38
N PHE A 143 19.90 8.07 7.23
CA PHE A 143 19.21 9.35 7.09
C PHE A 143 20.22 10.46 6.80
N ASP A 144 19.78 11.47 6.06
CA ASP A 144 20.52 12.73 5.92
C ASP A 144 20.24 13.60 7.16
N PRO A 145 21.25 13.96 7.97
CA PRO A 145 21.05 14.87 9.11
C PRO A 145 20.37 16.20 8.74
N ASN A 146 20.55 16.66 7.49
CA ASN A 146 19.92 17.88 7.00
C ASN A 146 18.38 17.79 6.98
N ASP A 147 17.80 16.58 6.85
CA ASP A 147 16.36 16.37 6.95
C ASP A 147 15.79 16.80 8.32
N PHE A 148 16.65 16.81 9.35
CA PHE A 148 16.28 17.12 10.73
C PHE A 148 16.87 18.44 11.25
N ALA A 149 17.54 19.21 10.40
CA ALA A 149 18.19 20.46 10.79
C ALA A 149 17.21 21.43 11.46
N GLY A 150 17.54 21.88 12.67
CA GLY A 150 16.70 22.78 13.46
C GLY A 150 15.40 22.14 13.97
N LYS A 151 15.27 20.81 13.94
CA LYS A 151 14.12 20.06 14.47
C LYS A 151 14.51 19.23 15.69
N THR A 152 13.60 19.14 16.65
CA THR A 152 13.75 18.23 17.79
C THR A 152 13.03 16.93 17.48
N ILE A 153 13.79 15.86 17.28
CA ILE A 153 13.24 14.52 17.10
C ILE A 153 12.85 13.96 18.45
N MET A 154 11.73 13.23 18.48
CA MET A 154 11.11 12.74 19.71
C MET A 154 11.19 11.22 19.78
N LYS A 155 11.20 10.70 21.01
CA LYS A 155 11.01 9.27 21.32
C LYS A 155 10.09 9.09 22.52
N GLY A 156 9.61 7.87 22.72
CA GLY A 156 8.92 7.49 23.95
C GLY A 156 9.90 6.90 24.96
N ARG A 157 9.96 7.45 26.19
CA ARG A 157 10.79 6.87 27.26
C ARG A 157 10.18 5.64 27.96
N GLY A 158 8.89 5.39 27.75
CA GLY A 158 8.11 4.39 28.50
C GLY A 158 7.42 4.99 29.72
N CYS A 159 6.15 4.61 29.93
CA CYS A 159 5.38 4.91 31.13
C CYS A 159 4.24 3.92 31.30
N GLU A 160 3.57 3.94 32.45
CA GLU A 160 2.42 3.10 32.77
C GLU A 160 1.32 3.17 31.69
N LYS A 161 1.02 4.35 31.16
CA LYS A 161 -0.05 4.56 30.15
C LYS A 161 0.18 3.86 28.81
N CYS A 162 1.43 3.48 28.52
CA CYS A 162 1.81 2.72 27.33
C CYS A 162 2.39 1.34 27.67
N GLY A 163 2.23 0.86 28.92
CA GLY A 163 2.81 -0.41 29.36
C GLY A 163 4.33 -0.43 29.29
N ASN A 164 4.97 0.71 29.54
CA ASN A 164 6.42 0.92 29.45
C ASN A 164 7.04 0.69 28.07
N THR A 165 6.24 0.62 27.00
CA THR A 165 6.76 0.39 25.63
C THR A 165 7.30 1.66 24.96
N GLY A 166 6.85 2.83 25.40
CA GLY A 166 7.11 4.11 24.71
C GLY A 166 6.13 4.42 23.57
N TYR A 167 5.24 3.50 23.22
CA TYR A 167 4.31 3.65 22.09
C TYR A 167 2.84 3.48 22.48
N LYS A 168 1.94 4.20 21.83
CA LYS A 168 0.49 4.02 22.02
C LYS A 168 -0.28 4.32 20.74
N GLY A 169 -0.92 3.28 20.21
CA GLY A 169 -1.62 3.33 18.92
C GLY A 169 -0.68 3.15 17.72
N MET A 170 -1.28 3.16 16.53
CA MET A 170 -0.60 2.95 15.25
C MET A 170 -0.86 4.12 14.32
N VAL A 171 0.02 4.32 13.35
CA VAL A 171 -0.16 5.28 12.25
C VAL A 171 0.29 4.64 10.94
N GLY A 172 -0.45 4.92 9.86
CA GLY A 172 -0.09 4.45 8.52
C GLY A 172 0.94 5.34 7.83
N LEU A 173 1.89 4.71 7.16
CA LEU A 173 2.74 5.28 6.12
C LEU A 173 2.17 4.83 4.77
N PHE A 174 1.91 5.77 3.86
CA PHE A 174 1.25 5.48 2.58
C PHE A 174 2.06 6.06 1.42
N GLU A 175 2.76 5.20 0.71
CA GLU A 175 3.42 5.52 -0.55
C GLU A 175 2.41 5.29 -1.69
N VAL A 176 2.07 6.36 -2.41
CA VAL A 176 1.02 6.35 -3.43
C VAL A 176 1.63 6.69 -4.78
N MET A 177 1.62 5.72 -5.70
CA MET A 177 2.17 5.87 -7.04
C MET A 177 1.05 5.88 -8.07
N GLU A 178 0.91 7.01 -8.76
CA GLU A 178 0.06 7.11 -9.94
C GLU A 178 0.78 6.61 -11.19
N ILE A 179 0.04 6.00 -12.11
CA ILE A 179 0.59 5.48 -13.38
C ILE A 179 0.61 6.59 -14.43
N THR A 180 1.53 7.55 -14.23
CA THR A 180 1.76 8.72 -15.10
C THR A 180 2.41 8.33 -16.44
N PRO A 181 2.40 9.20 -17.47
CA PRO A 181 3.01 8.86 -18.77
C PRO A 181 4.48 8.42 -18.71
N PRO A 182 5.37 9.04 -17.89
CA PRO A 182 6.74 8.53 -17.71
C PRO A 182 6.80 7.14 -17.07
N VAL A 183 5.97 6.90 -16.04
CA VAL A 183 5.87 5.59 -15.39
C VAL A 183 5.35 4.53 -16.37
N ARG A 184 4.34 4.83 -17.18
CA ARG A 184 3.84 3.93 -18.24
C ARG A 184 4.94 3.54 -19.22
N LYS A 185 5.74 4.50 -19.68
CA LYS A 185 6.88 4.23 -20.59
C LYS A 185 7.91 3.31 -19.94
N ALA A 186 8.20 3.52 -18.66
CA ALA A 186 9.14 2.68 -17.91
C ALA A 186 8.60 1.24 -17.74
N ILE A 187 7.32 1.08 -17.44
CA ILE A 187 6.63 -0.23 -17.40
C ILE A 187 6.76 -0.94 -18.75
N MET A 188 6.40 -0.26 -19.85
CA MET A 188 6.46 -0.83 -21.20
C MET A 188 7.87 -1.29 -21.60
N LYS A 189 8.90 -0.57 -21.14
CA LYS A 189 10.31 -0.91 -21.37
C LYS A 189 10.84 -2.02 -20.44
N LYS A 190 10.03 -2.51 -19.49
CA LYS A 190 10.45 -3.49 -18.46
C LYS A 190 11.70 -3.01 -17.71
N MET A 191 11.73 -1.72 -17.35
CA MET A 191 12.87 -1.17 -16.62
C MET A 191 13.05 -1.87 -15.26
N PRO A 192 14.29 -1.98 -14.75
CA PRO A 192 14.55 -2.44 -13.39
C PRO A 192 13.70 -1.69 -12.35
N THR A 193 13.35 -2.38 -11.25
CA THR A 193 12.48 -1.83 -10.20
C THR A 193 13.00 -0.51 -9.64
N ASP A 194 14.31 -0.40 -9.42
CA ASP A 194 14.93 0.78 -8.83
C ASP A 194 14.88 1.98 -9.80
N ASP A 195 15.09 1.74 -11.10
CA ASP A 195 14.96 2.79 -12.12
C ASP A 195 13.50 3.24 -12.27
N LEU A 196 12.54 2.31 -12.19
CA LEU A 196 11.11 2.62 -12.21
C LEU A 196 10.73 3.47 -10.98
N GLU A 197 11.24 3.13 -9.80
CA GLU A 197 11.03 3.89 -8.58
C GLU A 197 11.64 5.30 -8.68
N ALA A 198 12.87 5.43 -9.20
CA ALA A 198 13.50 6.72 -9.43
C ALA A 198 12.65 7.61 -10.34
N ILE A 199 12.16 7.08 -11.47
CA ILE A 199 11.24 7.80 -12.36
C ILE A 199 9.95 8.19 -11.63
N ALA A 200 9.37 7.30 -10.84
CA ALA A 200 8.17 7.61 -10.07
C ALA A 200 8.43 8.76 -9.06
N VAL A 201 9.59 8.76 -8.39
CA VAL A 201 10.01 9.81 -7.43
C VAL A 201 10.19 11.15 -8.14
N GLU A 202 10.84 11.18 -9.30
CA GLU A 202 10.94 12.39 -10.13
C GLU A 202 9.56 12.92 -10.56
N ASN A 203 8.56 12.05 -10.65
CA ASN A 203 7.19 12.37 -11.03
C ASN A 203 6.23 12.50 -9.83
N GLY A 204 6.76 12.77 -8.63
CA GLY A 204 5.97 13.17 -7.47
C GLY A 204 5.68 12.06 -6.45
N LEU A 205 6.17 10.82 -6.67
CA LEU A 205 6.10 9.78 -5.66
C LEU A 205 6.88 10.18 -4.40
N ILE A 206 6.23 10.08 -3.25
CA ILE A 206 6.85 10.28 -1.95
C ILE A 206 7.03 8.90 -1.32
N THR A 207 8.28 8.47 -1.18
CA THR A 207 8.61 7.13 -0.68
C THR A 207 8.20 6.96 0.78
N LEU A 208 8.01 5.70 1.21
CA LEU A 208 7.76 5.38 2.62
C LEU A 208 8.79 6.02 3.57
N ARG A 209 10.07 6.05 3.17
CA ARG A 209 11.16 6.67 3.93
C ARG A 209 10.95 8.17 4.13
N LYS A 210 10.65 8.90 3.06
CA LYS A 210 10.36 10.35 3.12
C LYS A 210 9.12 10.64 3.96
N ILE A 211 8.10 9.78 3.90
CA ILE A 211 6.89 9.90 4.74
C ILE A 211 7.23 9.66 6.21
N ALA A 212 8.08 8.67 6.51
CA ALA A 212 8.54 8.40 7.87
C ALA A 212 9.32 9.59 8.44
N ILE A 213 10.24 10.19 7.67
CA ILE A 213 10.98 11.40 8.05
C ILE A 213 10.02 12.54 8.41
N ARG A 214 9.00 12.81 7.57
CA ARG A 214 7.97 13.82 7.87
C ARG A 214 7.25 13.55 9.19
N LYS A 215 6.92 12.29 9.47
CA LYS A 215 6.27 11.91 10.73
C LYS A 215 7.21 11.97 11.94
N MET A 216 8.51 11.73 11.75
CA MET A 216 9.53 11.92 12.79
C MET A 216 9.67 13.40 13.15
N ILE A 217 9.70 14.29 12.15
CA ILE A 217 9.74 15.75 12.36
C ILE A 217 8.48 16.23 13.12
N GLN A 218 7.32 15.62 12.84
CA GLN A 218 6.08 15.87 13.59
C GLN A 218 6.08 15.25 15.00
N GLY A 219 7.10 14.47 15.36
CA GLY A 219 7.17 13.71 16.60
C GLY A 219 6.09 12.63 16.70
N THR A 220 5.52 12.15 15.61
CA THR A 220 4.48 11.11 15.64
C THR A 220 5.09 9.72 15.80
N ILE A 221 6.23 9.49 15.15
CA ILE A 221 6.98 8.23 15.19
C ILE A 221 8.42 8.54 15.57
N ASP A 222 9.15 7.55 16.06
CA ASP A 222 10.57 7.69 16.32
C ASP A 222 11.41 7.07 15.18
N ILE A 223 12.72 7.23 15.31
CA ILE A 223 13.67 6.69 14.33
C ILE A 223 13.66 5.16 14.27
N VAL A 224 13.33 4.49 15.38
CA VAL A 224 13.34 3.03 15.47
C VAL A 224 12.24 2.47 14.56
N GLU A 225 11.03 3.01 14.65
CA GLU A 225 9.92 2.64 13.78
C GLU A 225 10.19 3.01 12.32
N ALA A 226 10.81 4.17 12.07
CA ALA A 226 11.17 4.59 10.71
C ALA A 226 12.17 3.63 10.05
N VAL A 227 13.23 3.22 10.74
CA VAL A 227 14.24 2.29 10.19
C VAL A 227 13.64 0.90 9.96
N LYS A 228 12.90 0.40 10.94
CA LYS A 228 12.34 -0.95 10.92
C LYS A 228 11.40 -1.17 9.73
N GLU A 229 10.58 -0.17 9.39
CA GLU A 229 9.43 -0.38 8.50
C GLU A 229 9.64 0.17 7.08
N THR A 230 10.66 1.01 6.84
CA THR A 230 10.91 1.57 5.50
C THR A 230 12.12 0.99 4.77
N GLY A 231 12.99 0.25 5.46
CA GLY A 231 14.27 -0.24 4.91
C GLY A 231 15.29 0.89 4.68
N LEU A 232 16.55 0.48 4.41
CA LEU A 232 17.59 1.34 3.85
C LEU A 232 17.42 1.26 2.32
N ARG A 233 16.95 2.32 1.69
CA ARG A 233 16.91 2.45 0.23
C ARG A 233 17.82 3.61 -0.16
#